data_AF-A0AAV3RJP4-F1
#
_entry.id   AF-A0AAV3RJP4-F1
#
_cell.length_a   1.000
_cell.length_b   1.000
_cell.length_c   1.000
_cell.angle_alpha   90.00
_cell.angle_beta   90.00
_cell.angle_gamma   90.00
#
_symmetry.space_group_name_H-M   'P 1'
#
loop_
_entity.id
_entity.type
_entity.pdbx_description
1 polymer ?
#
loop_
_entity_poly.entity_id
_entity_poly.type
_entity_poly.pdbx_seq_one_letter_code
_entity_poly.pdbx_strand_id
1 'polypeptide(L)' 'MFLTQQKYIRDILTDLKMENTNVVATPLPHDWKVQDPNSPEIEDPVVYRRLVGRLLYLNFTKPDLTFSVHYLSQFMQHPT' A
#
# COMPACT_ATOMS: atom_id res chain seq x y z
N MET A 1 18.48 17.31 -1.95
CA MET A 1 17.17 17.12 -1.29
C MET A 1 17.17 15.71 -0.72
N PHE A 2 17.16 15.54 0.61
CA PHE A 2 17.19 14.21 1.23
C PHE A 2 15.78 13.66 1.36
N LEU A 3 15.53 12.47 0.81
CA LEU A 3 14.27 11.75 1.00
C LEU A 3 14.36 11.01 2.34
N THR A 4 13.61 11.45 3.35
CA THR A 4 13.50 10.72 4.62
C THR A 4 12.32 9.76 4.55
N GLN A 5 12.40 8.64 5.27
CA GLN A 5 11.31 7.64 5.32
C GLN A 5 9.97 8.30 5.69
N GLN A 6 9.95 9.19 6.69
CA GLN A 6 8.76 9.92 7.10
C GLN A 6 8.18 10.80 6.00
N LYS A 7 9.03 11.51 5.24
CA LYS A 7 8.58 12.34 4.12
C LYS A 7 7.96 11.46 3.03
N TYR A 8 8.61 10.36 2.70
CA TYR A 8 8.12 9.44 1.67
C TYR A 8 6.78 8.80 2.04
N ILE A 9 6.60 8.40 3.30
CA ILE A 9 5.30 7.90 3.80
C ILE A 9 4.22 8.97 3.64
N ARG A 10 4.51 10.22 4.03
CA ARG A 10 3.55 11.33 3.87
C ARG A 10 3.20 11.57 2.41
N ASP A 11 4.19 11.57 1.52
CA ASP A 11 3.96 11.75 0.08
C ASP A 11 3.06 10.63 -0.49
N ILE A 12 3.21 9.38 -0.03
CA ILE A 12 2.31 8.27 -0.40
C ILE A 12 0.89 8.53 0.11
N LEU A 13 0.73 8.94 1.37
CA LEU A 13 -0.58 9.20 1.97
C LEU A 13 -1.30 10.36 1.30
N THR A 14 -0.59 11.45 0.98
CA THR A 14 -1.15 12.60 0.26
C THR A 14 -1.62 12.20 -1.15
N ASP A 15 -0.84 11.41 -1.89
CA ASP A 15 -1.23 10.95 -3.22
C ASP A 15 -2.47 10.03 -3.21
N LEU A 16 -2.69 9.31 -2.11
CA LEU A 16 -3.89 8.48 -1.90
C LEU A 16 -5.06 9.24 -1.24
N LYS A 17 -4.90 10.53 -0.90
CA LYS A 17 -5.86 11.31 -0.10
C LYS A 17 -6.16 10.67 1.27
N MET A 18 -5.17 10.01 1.85
CA MET A 18 -5.23 9.28 3.12
C MET A 18 -4.55 10.02 4.27
N GLU A 19 -4.46 11.35 4.19
CA GLU A 19 -3.69 12.19 5.13
C GLU A 19 -4.17 12.11 6.59
N ASN A 20 -5.46 11.80 6.80
CA ASN A 20 -6.08 11.68 8.12
C ASN A 20 -6.15 10.23 8.64
N THR A 21 -5.35 9.32 8.07
CA THR A 21 -5.38 7.90 8.48
C THR A 21 -4.62 7.68 9.78
N ASN A 22 -5.22 6.91 10.69
CA ASN A 22 -4.60 6.55 11.96
C ASN A 22 -3.37 5.65 11.76
N VAL A 23 -2.35 5.84 12.58
CA VAL A 23 -1.19 4.95 12.62
C VAL A 23 -1.62 3.62 13.22
N VAL A 24 -1.36 2.53 12.50
CA VAL A 24 -1.61 1.16 12.97
C VAL A 24 -0.28 0.45 13.21
N ALA A 25 -0.20 -0.28 14.33
CA ALA A 25 0.98 -1.07 14.68
C ALA A 25 1.14 -2.32 13.79
N THR A 26 0.05 -2.84 13.27
CA THR A 26 0.02 -3.98 12.34
C THR A 26 -0.70 -3.55 11.06
N PRO A 27 0.02 -3.37 9.94
CA PRO A 27 -0.56 -2.80 8.72
C PRO A 27 -1.59 -3.71 8.05
N LEU A 28 -1.47 -5.03 8.23
CA LEU A 28 -2.42 -6.01 7.73
C LEU A 28 -2.49 -7.20 8.70
N PRO A 29 -3.63 -7.46 9.37
CA PRO A 29 -3.77 -8.62 10.24
C PRO A 29 -3.77 -9.93 9.42
N HIS A 30 -3.26 -11.01 10.00
CA HIS A 30 -3.08 -12.29 9.30
C HIS A 30 -4.41 -12.91 8.84
N ASP A 31 -5.51 -12.60 9.52
CA ASP A 31 -6.87 -13.06 9.21
C ASP A 31 -7.64 -12.09 8.30
N TRP A 32 -6.97 -11.17 7.60
CA TRP A 32 -7.62 -10.29 6.64
C TRP A 32 -8.18 -11.11 5.48
N LYS A 33 -9.50 -11.36 5.51
CA LYS A 33 -10.27 -11.83 4.36
C LYS A 33 -10.64 -10.59 3.53
N VAL A 34 -10.36 -10.61 2.23
CA VAL A 34 -10.95 -9.64 1.29
C VAL A 34 -12.46 -9.80 1.40
N GLN A 35 -13.11 -8.87 2.08
CA GLN A 35 -14.49 -9.07 2.55
C GLN A 35 -15.57 -8.50 1.64
N ASP A 36 -15.24 -7.97 0.47
CA ASP A 36 -16.29 -7.48 -0.42
C ASP A 36 -16.12 -7.94 -1.87
N PRO A 37 -16.86 -8.97 -2.31
CA PRO A 37 -16.95 -9.31 -3.74
C PRO A 37 -17.61 -8.21 -4.57
N ASN A 38 -18.16 -7.16 -3.94
CA ASN A 38 -18.65 -5.95 -4.62
C ASN A 38 -17.65 -4.78 -4.53
N SER A 39 -16.39 -5.01 -4.15
CA SER A 39 -15.38 -3.94 -4.22
C SER A 39 -15.29 -3.43 -5.66
N PRO A 40 -15.30 -2.11 -5.88
CA PRO A 40 -15.09 -1.57 -7.21
C PRO A 40 -13.71 -1.98 -7.70
N GLU A 41 -13.69 -2.62 -8.86
CA GLU A 41 -12.46 -2.98 -9.56
C GLU A 41 -11.61 -1.71 -9.77
N ILE A 42 -10.30 -1.82 -9.62
CA ILE A 42 -9.44 -0.64 -9.70
C ILE A 42 -9.44 -0.13 -11.14
N GLU A 43 -10.03 1.07 -11.33
CA GLU A 43 -10.28 1.67 -12.64
C GLU A 43 -9.00 1.89 -13.47
N ASP A 44 -7.86 2.16 -12.81
CA ASP A 44 -6.56 2.28 -13.46
C ASP A 44 -5.50 1.32 -12.85
N PRO A 45 -5.13 0.22 -13.55
CA PRO A 45 -4.11 -0.71 -13.08
C PRO A 45 -2.71 -0.09 -12.99
N VAL A 46 -2.45 1.03 -13.67
CA VAL A 46 -1.17 1.77 -13.57
C VAL A 46 -1.04 2.42 -12.20
N VAL A 47 -2.14 2.97 -11.66
CA VAL A 47 -2.17 3.56 -10.31
C VAL A 47 -1.86 2.51 -9.26
N TYR A 48 -2.46 1.33 -9.38
CA TYR A 48 -2.19 0.21 -8.47
C TYR A 48 -0.72 -0.22 -8.51
N ARG A 49 -0.16 -0.44 -9.71
CA ARG A 49 1.25 -0.83 -9.87
C ARG A 49 2.21 0.23 -9.35
N ARG A 50 1.91 1.52 -9.57
CA ARG A 50 2.70 2.63 -9.03
C ARG A 50 2.68 2.65 -7.50
N LEU A 51 1.52 2.38 -6.89
CA LEU A 51 1.40 2.27 -5.44
C LEU A 51 2.23 1.10 -4.89
N VAL A 52 2.07 -0.10 -5.47
CA VAL A 52 2.86 -1.28 -5.06
C VAL A 52 4.36 -1.02 -5.22
N GLY A 53 4.79 -0.37 -6.30
CA GLY A 53 6.20 0.02 -6.49
C GLY A 53 6.73 0.95 -5.40
N ARG A 54 5.91 1.91 -4.94
CA ARG A 54 6.26 2.80 -3.83
C ARG A 54 6.31 2.07 -2.49
N LEU A 55 5.36 1.16 -2.25
CA LEU A 55 5.35 0.33 -1.05
C LEU A 55 6.55 -0.63 -1.01
N LEU A 56 7.01 -1.15 -2.15
CA LEU A 56 8.23 -1.95 -2.25
C LEU A 56 9.48 -1.15 -1.86
N TYR A 57 9.59 0.11 -2.30
CA TYR A 57 10.66 1.00 -1.84
C TYR A 57 10.59 1.25 -0.34
N LEU A 58 9.40 1.49 0.20
CA LEU A 58 9.20 1.67 1.63
C LEU A 58 9.58 0.41 2.42
N ASN A 59 9.22 -0.78 1.91
CA ASN A 59 9.51 -2.07 2.54
C ASN A 59 11.00 -2.30 2.78
N PHE A 60 11.86 -1.83 1.85
CA PHE A 60 13.32 -1.91 2.02
C PHE A 60 13.80 -1.21 3.31
N THR A 61 13.11 -0.15 3.73
CA THR A 61 13.43 0.62 4.94
C THR A 61 12.53 0.28 6.13
N LYS A 62 11.41 -0.44 5.91
CA LYS A 62 10.37 -0.78 6.90
C LYS A 62 9.90 -2.23 6.66
N PRO A 63 10.67 -3.23 7.11
CA PRO A 63 10.37 -4.64 6.80
C PRO A 63 9.10 -5.15 7.48
N ASP A 64 8.56 -4.44 8.47
CA ASP A 64 7.26 -4.71 9.09
C ASP A 64 6.09 -4.63 8.11
N LEU A 65 6.28 -3.99 6.95
CA LEU A 65 5.29 -3.94 5.87
C LEU A 65 5.36 -5.14 4.92
N THR A 66 6.36 -6.03 5.04
CA THR A 66 6.66 -7.07 4.04
C THR A 66 5.44 -7.92 3.70
N PHE A 67 4.69 -8.36 4.71
CA PHE A 67 3.48 -9.18 4.49
C PHE A 67 2.43 -8.41 3.66
N SER A 68 2.18 -7.15 4.01
CA SER A 68 1.21 -6.30 3.31
C SER A 68 1.62 -6.04 1.87
N VAL A 69 2.90 -5.73 1.63
CA VAL A 69 3.42 -5.47 0.28
C VAL A 69 3.40 -6.74 -0.57
N HIS A 70 3.80 -7.87 0.01
CA HIS A 70 3.76 -9.16 -0.68
C HIS A 70 2.33 -9.54 -1.06
N TYR A 71 1.38 -9.37 -0.14
CA TYR A 71 -0.03 -9.63 -0.38
C TYR A 71 -0.57 -8.78 -1.54
N LEU A 72 -0.37 -7.46 -1.50
CA LEU A 72 -0.79 -6.55 -2.57
C LEU A 72 -0.12 -6.88 -3.92
N SER A 73 1.13 -7.35 -3.90
CA SER A 73 1.86 -7.72 -5.11
C SER A 73 1.20 -8.88 -5.89
N GLN A 74 0.42 -9.73 -5.21
CA GLN A 74 -0.30 -10.84 -5.85
C GLN A 74 -1.40 -10.36 -6.81
N PHE A 75 -1.94 -9.16 -6.60
CA PHE A 75 -3.01 -8.56 -7.40
C PHE A 75 -2.49 -7.61 -8.51
N MET A 76 -1.18 -7.56 -8.78
CA MET A 76 -0.64 -6.66 -9.81
C MET A 76 -1.06 -7.01 -11.25
N GLN A 77 -1.39 -8.28 -11.50
CA GLN A 77 -1.85 -8.75 -12.80
C GLN A 77 -3.33 -8.43 -13.02
N HIS A 78 -4.14 -8.59 -11.98
CA HIS A 78 -5.58 -8.31 -11.96
C HIS A 78 -5.91 -7.59 -10.65
N PRO A 79 -5.88 -6.24 -10.64
CA PRO A 79 -6.19 -5.48 -9.44
C PRO A 79 -7.70 -5.53 -9.16
N THR A 80 -8.07 -6.25 -8.11
CA THR A 80 -9.45 -6.44 -7.60
C THR A 80 -9.81 -5.50 -6.46
#